data_AF-A0A146KMY1-F1
#
_entry.id   AF-A0A146KMY1-F1
#
_cell.length_a   1.000
_cell.length_b   1.000
_cell.length_c   1.000
_cell.angle_alpha   90.00
_cell.angle_beta   90.00
_cell.angle_gamma   90.00
#
_symmetry.space_group_name_H-M   'P 1'
#
loop_
_entity.id
_entity.type
_entity.pdbx_description
1 polymer ?
#
loop_
_entity_poly.entity_id
_entity_poly.type
_entity_poly.pdbx_seq_one_letter_code
_entity_poly.pdbx_strand_id
1 'polypeptide(L)'
;MSLKPKRVDFQETWHGLQETVNAVITLGKVPRSTWNDRFTDVYSLCVAYPEPLADKLYHETRQFLNNHVKSLLEKVVISGEANLLRNYYQAWTEYSQGINYLHRLYSYLNQQHIKKQKLSEAEIIYGNVTPDDEEQMEIGELGLEIWKRNMIEPLQSSLVKLLLEGI
;
A
#
# COMPACT_ATOMS: atom_id res chain seq x y z
N MET A 1 8.26 -21.85 -14.55
CA MET A 1 8.85 -21.16 -13.38
C MET A 1 9.29 -22.20 -12.35
N SER A 2 10.49 -22.08 -11.77
CA SER A 2 10.97 -22.97 -10.70
C SER A 2 10.75 -22.29 -9.36
N LEU A 3 10.04 -22.95 -8.41
CA LEU A 3 9.73 -22.46 -7.06
C LEU A 3 10.93 -22.46 -6.10
N LYS A 4 12.16 -22.51 -6.63
CA LYS A 4 13.36 -22.54 -5.80
C LYS A 4 13.81 -21.11 -5.53
N PRO A 5 14.32 -20.80 -4.31
CA PRO A 5 15.00 -19.55 -4.04
C PRO A 5 16.07 -19.26 -5.09
N LYS A 6 16.12 -18.02 -5.55
CA LYS A 6 17.07 -17.55 -6.55
C LYS A 6 17.60 -16.19 -6.15
N ARG A 7 18.75 -15.84 -6.72
CA ARG A 7 19.24 -14.48 -6.67
C ARG A 7 18.37 -13.62 -7.58
N VAL A 8 17.80 -12.56 -7.02
CA VAL A 8 16.90 -11.63 -7.69
C VAL A 8 17.51 -10.23 -7.59
N ASP A 9 17.54 -9.50 -8.71
CA ASP A 9 17.85 -8.07 -8.68
C ASP A 9 16.60 -7.32 -8.21
N PHE A 10 16.69 -6.71 -7.04
CA PHE A 10 15.58 -5.97 -6.46
C PHE A 10 15.16 -4.79 -7.34
N GLN A 11 16.11 -4.02 -7.88
CA GLN A 11 15.78 -2.77 -8.57
C GLN A 11 15.08 -3.03 -9.90
N GLU A 12 15.56 -4.01 -10.65
CA GLU A 12 14.93 -4.42 -11.90
C GLU A 12 13.50 -4.94 -11.67
N THR A 13 13.33 -5.82 -10.69
CA THR A 13 12.02 -6.41 -10.36
C THR A 13 11.06 -5.36 -9.79
N TRP A 14 11.56 -4.48 -8.92
CA TRP A 14 10.79 -3.40 -8.32
C TRP A 14 10.32 -2.39 -9.36
N HIS A 15 11.16 -2.01 -10.33
CA HIS A 15 10.76 -1.08 -11.38
C HIS A 15 9.54 -1.58 -12.17
N GLY A 16 9.57 -2.84 -12.65
CA GLY A 16 8.44 -3.44 -13.37
C GLY A 16 7.20 -3.64 -12.48
N LEU A 17 7.40 -3.97 -11.20
CA LEU A 17 6.33 -4.07 -10.23
C LEU A 17 5.69 -2.70 -9.95
N GLN A 18 6.50 -1.67 -9.73
CA GLN A 18 6.08 -0.30 -9.41
C GLN A 18 5.23 0.30 -10.53
N GLU A 19 5.57 0.07 -11.80
CA GLU A 19 4.73 0.50 -12.93
C GLU A 19 3.33 -0.13 -12.85
N THR A 20 3.26 -1.41 -12.53
CA THR A 20 1.98 -2.11 -12.38
C THR A 20 1.23 -1.62 -11.14
N VAL A 21 1.93 -1.40 -10.02
CA VAL A 21 1.36 -0.83 -8.80
C VAL A 21 0.75 0.54 -9.07
N ASN A 22 1.45 1.39 -9.82
CA ASN A 22 0.96 2.70 -10.25
C ASN A 22 -0.27 2.59 -11.16
N ALA A 23 -0.26 1.67 -12.12
CA ALA A 23 -1.43 1.44 -12.97
C ALA A 23 -2.63 0.95 -12.15
N VAL A 24 -2.42 0.08 -11.17
CA VAL A 24 -3.50 -0.50 -10.35
C VAL A 24 -4.08 0.53 -9.40
N ILE A 25 -3.24 1.34 -8.74
CA ILE A 25 -3.71 2.36 -7.79
C ILE A 25 -4.51 3.46 -8.49
N THR A 26 -4.23 3.70 -9.77
CA THR A 26 -4.95 4.67 -10.63
C THR A 26 -6.08 4.05 -11.47
N LEU A 27 -6.46 2.80 -11.18
CA LEU A 27 -7.45 2.03 -11.95
C LEU A 27 -7.20 1.98 -13.46
N GLY A 28 -5.93 2.07 -13.86
CA GLY A 28 -5.45 1.91 -15.22
C GLY A 28 -5.57 0.49 -15.75
N LYS A 29 -5.40 0.34 -17.07
CA LYS A 29 -5.46 -0.97 -17.73
C LYS A 29 -4.15 -1.73 -17.54
N VAL A 30 -4.24 -2.89 -16.91
CA VAL A 30 -3.11 -3.82 -16.77
C VAL A 30 -3.42 -5.11 -17.55
N PRO A 31 -2.56 -5.53 -18.50
CA PRO A 31 -2.75 -6.82 -19.17
C PRO A 31 -2.76 -7.96 -18.16
N ARG A 32 -3.64 -8.95 -18.37
CA ARG A 32 -3.77 -10.09 -17.45
C ARG A 32 -2.47 -10.89 -17.30
N SER A 33 -1.68 -11.02 -18.37
CA SER A 33 -0.36 -11.66 -18.32
C SER A 33 0.57 -10.92 -17.36
N THR A 34 0.72 -9.61 -17.57
CA THR A 34 1.50 -8.70 -16.71
C THR A 34 1.05 -8.81 -15.24
N TRP A 35 -0.27 -8.75 -14.99
CA TRP A 35 -0.83 -8.89 -13.64
C TRP A 35 -0.45 -10.22 -12.99
N ASN A 36 -0.57 -11.34 -13.70
CA ASN A 36 -0.20 -12.66 -13.21
C ASN A 36 1.32 -12.77 -12.93
N ASP A 37 2.15 -12.20 -13.80
CA ASP A 37 3.61 -12.19 -13.62
C ASP A 37 4.01 -11.43 -12.36
N ARG A 38 3.32 -10.33 -12.03
CA ARG A 38 3.59 -9.55 -10.81
C ARG A 38 3.38 -10.35 -9.51
N PHE A 39 2.48 -11.33 -9.46
CA PHE A 39 2.40 -12.24 -8.30
C PHE A 39 3.67 -13.07 -8.14
N THR A 40 4.26 -13.49 -9.25
CA THR A 40 5.51 -14.26 -9.23
C THR A 40 6.67 -13.37 -8.81
N ASP A 41 6.68 -12.10 -9.22
CA ASP A 41 7.70 -11.14 -8.81
C ASP A 41 7.65 -10.91 -7.29
N VAL A 42 6.47 -10.63 -6.72
CA VAL A 42 6.27 -10.50 -5.26
C VAL A 42 6.74 -11.76 -4.53
N TYR A 43 6.35 -12.95 -5.01
CA TYR A 43 6.80 -14.21 -4.44
C TYR A 43 8.33 -14.33 -4.47
N SER A 44 8.95 -14.07 -5.63
CA SER A 44 10.39 -14.24 -5.83
C SER A 44 11.22 -13.31 -4.95
N LEU A 45 10.75 -12.08 -4.71
CA LEU A 45 11.37 -11.13 -3.79
C LEU A 45 11.28 -11.62 -2.34
N CYS A 46 10.14 -12.20 -1.96
CA CYS A 46 9.94 -12.73 -0.60
C CYS A 46 10.78 -13.99 -0.31
N VAL A 47 11.10 -14.79 -1.33
CA VAL A 47 11.93 -16.02 -1.20
C VAL A 47 13.33 -15.89 -1.79
N ALA A 48 13.79 -14.65 -2.02
CA ALA A 48 15.08 -14.37 -2.63
C ALA A 48 16.25 -14.92 -1.79
N TYR A 49 17.36 -15.21 -2.47
CA TYR A 49 18.62 -15.64 -1.87
C TYR A 49 19.74 -14.64 -2.22
N PRO A 50 20.65 -14.29 -1.29
CA PRO A 50 20.95 -14.91 0.01
C PRO A 50 20.00 -14.54 1.16
N GLU A 51 19.33 -13.40 1.08
CA GLU A 51 18.41 -12.90 2.12
C GLU A 51 17.05 -12.54 1.49
N PRO A 52 15.94 -12.68 2.25
CA PRO A 52 14.62 -12.28 1.77
C PRO A 52 14.54 -10.77 1.60
N LEU A 53 13.93 -10.31 0.51
CA LEU A 53 13.80 -8.88 0.19
C LEU A 53 12.42 -8.33 0.56
N ALA A 54 11.69 -9.03 1.43
CA ALA A 54 10.31 -8.72 1.81
C ALA A 54 10.18 -7.40 2.57
N ASP A 55 11.03 -7.15 3.57
CA ASP A 55 11.07 -5.86 4.30
C ASP A 55 11.34 -4.69 3.37
N LYS A 56 12.32 -4.85 2.47
CA LYS A 56 12.65 -3.82 1.48
C LYS A 56 11.47 -3.55 0.54
N LEU A 57 10.82 -4.60 0.06
CA LEU A 57 9.61 -4.48 -0.77
C LEU A 57 8.49 -3.74 -0.03
N TYR A 58 8.28 -4.05 1.26
CA TYR A 58 7.29 -3.38 2.09
C TYR A 58 7.61 -1.89 2.25
N HIS A 59 8.86 -1.54 2.57
CA HIS A 59 9.29 -0.15 2.75
C HIS A 59 9.12 0.69 1.47
N GLU A 60 9.57 0.17 0.33
CA GLU A 60 9.43 0.84 -0.97
C GLU A 60 7.96 1.03 -1.37
N THR A 61 7.12 0.02 -1.10
CA THR A 61 5.66 0.12 -1.32
C THR A 61 5.03 1.18 -0.41
N ARG A 62 5.42 1.24 0.88
CA ARG A 62 4.97 2.27 1.84
C ARG A 62 5.38 3.66 1.36
N GLN A 63 6.61 3.83 0.89
CA GLN A 63 7.10 5.12 0.39
C GLN A 63 6.34 5.54 -0.88
N PHE A 64 6.14 4.61 -1.82
CA PHE A 64 5.36 4.86 -3.03
C PHE A 64 3.94 5.33 -2.71
N LEU A 65 3.22 4.61 -1.84
CA LEU A 65 1.85 4.97 -1.44
C LEU A 65 1.80 6.34 -0.75
N ASN A 66 2.76 6.65 0.13
CA ASN A 66 2.82 7.97 0.77
C ASN A 66 2.99 9.09 -0.26
N ASN A 67 3.91 8.93 -1.22
CA ASN A 67 4.14 9.92 -2.26
C ASN A 67 2.92 10.07 -3.17
N HIS A 68 2.26 8.97 -3.51
CA HIS A 68 1.04 8.97 -4.31
C HIS A 68 -0.09 9.74 -3.63
N VAL A 69 -0.37 9.47 -2.35
CA VAL A 69 -1.43 10.17 -1.59
C VAL A 69 -1.11 11.66 -1.41
N LYS A 70 0.16 12.03 -1.19
CA LYS A 70 0.57 13.45 -1.16
C LYS A 70 0.30 14.15 -2.49
N SER A 71 0.60 13.51 -3.62
CA SER A 71 0.28 14.06 -4.94
C SER A 71 -1.23 14.17 -5.17
N LEU A 72 -2.03 13.22 -4.67
CA LEU A 72 -3.49 13.31 -4.70
C LEU A 72 -4.01 14.48 -3.86
N LEU A 73 -3.45 14.70 -2.67
CA LEU A 73 -3.80 15.84 -1.81
C LEU A 73 -3.63 17.17 -2.56
N GLU A 74 -2.47 17.37 -3.19
CA GLU A 74 -2.19 18.57 -3.98
C GLU A 74 -3.25 18.77 -5.08
N LYS A 75 -3.59 17.71 -5.83
CA LYS A 75 -4.62 17.77 -6.88
C LYS A 75 -6.00 18.13 -6.34
N VAL A 76 -6.38 17.56 -5.19
CA VAL A 76 -7.68 17.81 -4.55
C VAL A 76 -7.76 19.26 -4.07
N VAL A 77 -6.69 19.79 -3.46
CA VAL A 77 -6.64 21.15 -2.91
C VAL A 77 -6.59 22.22 -4.03
N ILE A 78 -5.86 21.98 -5.12
CA ILE A 78 -5.72 22.93 -6.25
C ILE A 78 -7.07 23.32 -6.85
N SER A 79 -8.06 22.43 -6.80
CA SER A 79 -9.38 22.64 -7.40
C SER A 79 -10.32 23.57 -6.60
N GLY A 80 -9.86 24.06 -5.45
CA GLY A 80 -10.59 25.00 -4.58
C GLY A 80 -11.69 24.35 -3.73
N GLU A 81 -12.21 25.11 -2.76
CA GLU A 81 -13.19 24.62 -1.77
C GLU A 81 -14.50 24.12 -2.39
N ALA A 82 -14.99 24.78 -3.45
CA ALA A 82 -16.28 24.43 -4.08
C ALA A 82 -16.32 23.01 -4.69
N ASN A 83 -15.17 22.51 -5.16
CA ASN A 83 -15.06 21.16 -5.71
C ASN A 83 -14.36 20.18 -4.77
N LEU A 84 -13.94 20.63 -3.57
CA LEU A 84 -13.11 19.86 -2.65
C LEU A 84 -13.77 18.53 -2.28
N LEU A 85 -15.05 18.56 -1.89
CA LEU A 85 -15.78 17.35 -1.47
C LEU A 85 -15.94 16.33 -2.61
N ARG A 86 -16.28 16.82 -3.81
CA ARG A 86 -16.42 15.97 -5.00
C ARG A 86 -15.09 15.33 -5.39
N ASN A 87 -14.02 16.10 -5.41
CA ASN A 87 -12.69 15.62 -5.78
C ASN A 87 -12.12 14.67 -4.74
N TYR A 88 -12.33 14.96 -3.46
CA TYR A 88 -11.99 14.04 -2.37
C TYR A 88 -12.71 12.70 -2.54
N TYR A 89 -14.02 12.71 -2.81
CA TYR A 89 -14.80 11.48 -3.01
C TYR A 89 -14.32 10.68 -4.23
N GLN A 90 -14.03 11.34 -5.36
CA GLN A 90 -13.49 10.68 -6.54
C GLN A 90 -12.11 10.06 -6.26
N ALA A 91 -11.19 10.83 -5.66
CA ALA A 91 -9.86 10.35 -5.32
C ALA A 91 -9.92 9.16 -4.33
N TRP A 92 -10.81 9.22 -3.34
CA TRP A 92 -11.02 8.12 -2.39
C TRP A 92 -11.57 6.87 -3.07
N THR A 93 -12.55 7.02 -3.96
CA THR A 93 -13.18 5.90 -4.66
C THR A 93 -12.15 5.18 -5.54
N GLU A 94 -11.32 5.92 -6.27
CA GLU A 94 -10.23 5.37 -7.09
C GLU A 94 -9.18 4.69 -6.21
N TYR A 95 -8.66 5.40 -5.21
CA TYR A 95 -7.59 4.92 -4.33
C TYR A 95 -8.01 3.68 -3.53
N SER A 96 -9.20 3.68 -2.92
CA SER A 96 -9.68 2.56 -2.10
C SER A 96 -9.87 1.28 -2.93
N GLN A 97 -10.35 1.39 -4.18
CA GLN A 97 -10.41 0.25 -5.09
C GLN A 97 -9.02 -0.24 -5.49
N GLY A 98 -8.11 0.69 -5.82
CA GLY A 98 -6.72 0.39 -6.14
C GLY A 98 -5.99 -0.34 -5.00
N ILE A 99 -6.15 0.12 -3.75
CA ILE A 99 -5.60 -0.53 -2.56
C ILE A 99 -6.16 -1.94 -2.38
N ASN A 100 -7.46 -2.18 -2.64
CA ASN A 100 -8.02 -3.52 -2.57
C ASN A 100 -7.38 -4.48 -3.58
N TYR A 101 -7.06 -4.01 -4.79
CA TYR A 101 -6.33 -4.81 -5.78
C TYR A 101 -4.87 -5.03 -5.36
N LEU A 102 -4.19 -4.00 -4.85
CA LEU A 102 -2.82 -4.14 -4.34
C LEU A 102 -2.75 -5.11 -3.16
N HIS A 103 -3.71 -5.07 -2.24
CA HIS A 103 -3.79 -6.02 -1.14
C HIS A 103 -3.83 -7.48 -1.65
N ARG A 104 -4.56 -7.74 -2.74
CA ARG A 104 -4.58 -9.06 -3.39
C ARG A 104 -3.26 -9.40 -4.05
N LEU A 105 -2.66 -8.47 -4.79
CA LEU A 105 -1.36 -8.66 -5.44
C LEU A 105 -0.27 -9.03 -4.43
N TYR A 106 -0.29 -8.37 -3.26
CA TYR A 106 0.64 -8.58 -2.16
C TYR A 106 0.19 -9.66 -1.17
N SER A 107 -0.80 -10.48 -1.51
CA SER A 107 -1.34 -11.52 -0.62
C SER A 107 -0.27 -12.44 -0.02
N TYR A 108 0.76 -12.81 -0.80
CA TYR A 108 1.88 -13.61 -0.29
C TYR A 108 2.69 -12.87 0.78
N LEU A 109 3.04 -11.60 0.54
CA LEU A 109 3.73 -10.75 1.53
C LEU A 109 2.88 -10.61 2.80
N ASN A 110 1.58 -10.31 2.66
CA ASN A 110 0.67 -10.16 3.78
C ASN A 110 0.61 -11.43 4.65
N GLN A 111 0.52 -12.62 4.03
CA GLN A 111 0.38 -13.88 4.75
C GLN A 111 1.70 -14.43 5.32
N GLN A 112 2.80 -14.34 4.57
CA GLN A 112 4.04 -15.03 4.92
C GLN A 112 5.03 -14.16 5.66
N HIS A 113 4.97 -12.85 5.48
CA HIS A 113 5.87 -11.91 6.14
C HIS A 113 5.15 -11.23 7.30
N ILE A 114 4.07 -10.52 6.99
CA ILE A 114 3.40 -9.62 7.93
C ILE A 114 2.67 -10.41 9.02
N LYS A 115 1.80 -11.35 8.66
CA LYS A 115 1.08 -12.17 9.65
C LYS A 115 1.96 -13.08 10.50
N LYS A 116 3.15 -13.47 10.02
CA LYS A 116 4.10 -14.28 10.79
C LYS A 116 4.94 -13.44 11.74
N GLN A 117 5.12 -12.15 11.45
CA GLN A 117 5.79 -11.20 12.33
C GLN A 117 4.85 -10.60 13.38
N LYS A 118 3.53 -10.57 13.13
CA LYS A 118 2.56 -10.25 14.18
C LYS A 118 2.70 -11.28 15.30
N LEU A 119 3.10 -10.80 16.47
CA LEU A 119 3.23 -11.60 17.69
C LEU A 119 1.92 -12.35 17.92
N SER A 120 2.03 -13.65 18.20
CA SER A 120 0.89 -14.43 18.66
C SER A 120 0.36 -13.85 19.97
N GLU A 121 -0.95 -13.96 20.24
CA GLU A 121 -1.53 -13.56 21.53
C GLU A 121 -0.76 -14.16 22.71
N ALA A 122 -0.23 -15.38 22.57
CA ALA A 122 0.60 -16.02 23.58
C ALA A 122 1.95 -15.30 23.80
N GLU A 123 2.56 -14.74 22.76
CA GLU A 123 3.84 -14.02 22.84
C GLU A 123 3.65 -12.62 23.44
N ILE A 124 2.49 -12.00 23.22
CA ILE A 124 2.11 -10.73 23.86
C ILE A 124 1.83 -10.94 25.36
N ILE A 125 1.20 -12.05 25.74
CA ILE A 125 0.81 -12.35 27.12
C ILE A 125 2.00 -12.87 27.96
N TYR A 126 2.91 -13.63 27.36
CA TYR A 126 4.00 -14.31 28.07
C TYR A 126 5.42 -13.86 27.67
N GLY A 127 5.57 -13.05 26.62
CA GLY A 127 6.85 -12.50 26.18
C GLY A 127 7.13 -11.11 26.74
N ASN A 128 8.40 -10.85 27.11
CA ASN A 128 8.89 -9.49 27.35
C ASN A 128 9.03 -8.78 25.99
N VAL A 129 7.94 -8.23 25.46
CA VAL A 129 7.96 -7.52 24.18
C VAL A 129 8.56 -6.13 24.37
N THR A 130 9.68 -5.86 23.71
CA THR A 130 10.21 -4.50 23.55
C THR A 130 9.43 -3.78 22.44
N PRO A 131 8.89 -2.57 22.67
CA PRO A 131 7.96 -1.90 21.76
C PRO A 131 8.60 -1.26 20.51
N ASP A 132 9.79 -1.70 20.10
CA ASP A 132 10.61 -1.00 19.08
C ASP A 132 10.36 -1.47 17.64
N ASP A 133 9.65 -2.58 17.45
CA ASP A 133 9.21 -3.01 16.11
C ASP A 133 7.87 -2.33 15.78
N GLU A 134 7.87 -1.31 14.92
CA GLU A 134 6.65 -0.80 14.27
C GLU A 134 5.91 -1.99 13.65
N GLU A 135 4.79 -2.39 14.26
CA GLU A 135 4.02 -3.55 13.82
C GLU A 135 3.63 -3.35 12.36
N GLN A 136 4.23 -4.14 11.45
CA GLN A 136 3.96 -4.03 10.03
C GLN A 136 2.48 -4.34 9.81
N MET A 137 1.79 -3.42 9.12
CA MET A 137 0.38 -3.55 8.76
C MET A 137 0.26 -4.24 7.42
N GLU A 138 -0.82 -4.99 7.19
CA GLU A 138 -1.07 -5.53 5.84
C GLU A 138 -1.20 -4.39 4.83
N ILE A 139 -0.86 -4.63 3.56
CA ILE A 139 -0.86 -3.56 2.53
C ILE A 139 -2.21 -2.83 2.42
N GLY A 140 -3.32 -3.53 2.69
CA GLY A 140 -4.65 -2.91 2.72
C GLY A 140 -4.81 -1.92 3.87
N GLU A 141 -4.46 -2.35 5.08
CA GLU A 141 -4.50 -1.54 6.31
C GLU A 141 -3.51 -0.37 6.23
N LEU A 142 -2.28 -0.62 5.78
CA LEU A 142 -1.28 0.40 5.51
C LEU A 142 -1.82 1.48 4.56
N GLY A 143 -2.50 1.07 3.49
CA GLY A 143 -3.10 1.99 2.53
C GLY A 143 -4.15 2.92 3.17
N LEU A 144 -4.96 2.40 4.09
CA LEU A 144 -5.95 3.17 4.84
C LEU A 144 -5.29 4.14 5.83
N GLU A 145 -4.26 3.70 6.56
CA GLU A 145 -3.56 4.55 7.52
C GLU A 145 -2.82 5.70 6.82
N ILE A 146 -2.18 5.43 5.68
CA ILE A 146 -1.56 6.46 4.83
C ILE A 146 -2.61 7.47 4.36
N TRP A 147 -3.80 7.02 3.96
CA TRP A 147 -4.87 7.91 3.54
C TRP A 147 -5.37 8.79 4.70
N LYS A 148 -5.62 8.19 5.87
CA LYS A 148 -6.05 8.92 7.05
C LYS A 148 -5.05 10.02 7.40
N ARG A 149 -3.77 9.69 7.52
CA ARG A 149 -2.71 10.63 7.92
C ARG A 149 -2.48 11.74 6.89
N ASN A 150 -2.47 11.41 5.59
CA ASN A 150 -2.09 12.38 4.56
C ASN A 150 -3.29 13.10 3.90
N MET A 151 -4.52 12.57 4.00
CA MET A 151 -5.71 13.19 3.40
C MET A 151 -6.73 13.64 4.43
N ILE A 152 -7.09 12.79 5.40
CA ILE A 152 -8.16 13.11 6.35
C ILE A 152 -7.70 14.16 7.35
N GLU A 153 -6.58 13.94 8.05
CA GLU A 153 -6.06 14.87 9.06
C GLU A 153 -5.87 16.31 8.53
N PRO A 154 -5.26 16.55 7.35
CA PRO A 154 -5.10 17.92 6.85
C PRO A 154 -6.40 18.54 6.33
N LEU A 155 -7.35 17.76 5.82
CA LEU A 155 -8.59 18.27 5.21
C LEU A 155 -9.79 18.25 6.17
N GLN A 156 -9.65 17.69 7.38
CA GLN A 156 -10.75 17.41 8.30
C GLN A 156 -11.63 18.65 8.54
N SER A 157 -11.02 19.78 8.90
CA SER A 157 -11.75 21.02 9.21
C SER A 157 -12.55 21.53 8.00
N SER A 158 -11.95 21.53 6.82
CA SER A 158 -12.58 22.00 5.59
C SER A 158 -13.68 21.05 5.12
N LEU A 159 -13.44 19.73 5.16
CA LEU A 159 -14.42 18.72 4.75
C LEU A 159 -15.63 18.72 5.67
N VAL A 160 -15.44 18.77 6.99
CA VAL A 160 -16.54 18.80 7.96
C VAL A 160 -17.38 20.07 7.77
N LYS A 161 -16.75 21.24 7.58
CA LYS A 161 -17.47 22.49 7.31
C LYS A 161 -18.33 22.39 6.06
N LEU A 162 -17.77 21.95 4.93
CA LEU A 162 -18.50 21.82 3.67
C LEU A 162 -19.62 20.76 3.74
N LEU A 163 -19.42 19.69 4.49
CA LEU A 163 -20.46 18.68 4.72
C LEU A 163 -21.62 19.24 5.54
N LEU A 164 -21.34 20.00 6.59
CA LEU A 164 -22.36 20.64 7.43
C LEU A 164 -23.14 21.74 6.68
N GLU A 165 -22.51 22.44 5.74
CA GLU A 165 -23.18 23.43 4.89
C GLU A 165 -24.12 22.78 3.83
N GLY A 166 -23.88 21.52 3.48
CA GLY A 166 -24.65 20.80 2.47
C GLY A 166 -25.79 19.90 3.00
N ILE A 167 -25.96 19.80 4.32
CA ILE A 167 -27.01 19.04 5.02
C ILE A 167 -28.10 20.01 5.50
#